data_AF-A0A3M7L6Y4-F1
#
_entry.id   AF-A0A3M7L6Y4-F1
#
_cell.length_a   1.000
_cell.length_b   1.000
_cell.length_c   1.000
_cell.angle_alpha   90.00
_cell.angle_beta   90.00
_cell.angle_gamma   90.00
#
_symmetry.space_group_name_H-M   'P 1'
#
loop_
_entity.id
_entity.type
_entity.pdbx_description
1 polymer ?
#
loop_
_entity_poly.entity_id
_entity_poly.type
_entity_poly.pdbx_seq_one_letter_code
_entity_poly.pdbx_strand_id
1 'polypeptide(L)'
;ARGISREALERNGVAAETLHVPGGAGEAAVIAFPYHRAGRLVNVKYRTLDKRFWQVRGAEKVLYGLDQLVFDGPAGGDVVIVEGEMDKLAMESAGLGNVVSVPDGAPARVRDGDLPPAKDDTKFSYLWNCKQYLDQ
;
A
#
# COMPACT_ATOMS: atom_id res chain seq x y z
N ALA A 1 16.46 -2.39 -13.90
CA ALA A 1 14.98 -2.35 -13.94
C ALA A 1 14.40 -3.38 -12.97
N ARG A 2 13.16 -3.20 -12.48
CA ARG A 2 12.51 -4.06 -11.47
C ARG A 2 11.55 -5.13 -12.05
N GLY A 3 11.37 -5.16 -13.36
CA GLY A 3 10.49 -6.14 -14.03
C GLY A 3 8.99 -5.90 -13.84
N ILE A 4 8.57 -4.74 -13.30
CA ILE A 4 7.16 -4.38 -13.17
C ILE A 4 6.64 -3.91 -14.54
N SER A 5 5.50 -4.45 -14.95
CA SER A 5 4.89 -4.13 -16.23
C SER A 5 4.33 -2.70 -16.25
N ARG A 6 4.21 -2.12 -17.45
CA ARG A 6 3.62 -0.80 -17.62
C ARG A 6 2.16 -0.79 -17.18
N GLU A 7 1.44 -1.84 -17.51
CA GLU A 7 0.02 -2.02 -17.21
C GLU A 7 -0.21 -2.03 -15.69
N ALA A 8 0.66 -2.70 -14.91
CA ALA A 8 0.58 -2.69 -13.46
C ALA A 8 0.86 -1.29 -12.89
N LEU A 9 1.82 -0.54 -13.43
CA LEU A 9 2.08 0.83 -12.99
C LEU A 9 0.88 1.74 -13.26
N GLU A 10 0.33 1.68 -14.47
CA GLU A 10 -0.80 2.50 -14.91
C GLU A 10 -2.07 2.18 -14.13
N ARG A 11 -2.42 0.89 -13.95
CA ARG A 11 -3.60 0.48 -13.17
C ARG A 11 -3.53 0.98 -11.72
N ASN A 12 -2.34 1.09 -11.16
CA ASN A 12 -2.12 1.53 -9.79
C ASN A 12 -1.83 3.03 -9.65
N GLY A 13 -1.81 3.78 -10.76
CA GLY A 13 -1.52 5.21 -10.73
C GLY A 13 -0.10 5.54 -10.24
N VAL A 14 0.86 4.62 -10.38
CA VAL A 14 2.24 4.86 -9.95
C VAL A 14 2.85 5.94 -10.83
N ALA A 15 3.37 6.99 -10.20
CA ALA A 15 3.95 8.14 -10.91
C ALA A 15 5.41 8.36 -10.51
N ALA A 16 6.16 8.98 -11.43
CA ALA A 16 7.47 9.55 -11.14
C ALA A 16 7.31 11.06 -10.94
N GLU A 17 7.85 11.58 -9.85
CA GLU A 17 7.77 13.01 -9.49
C GLU A 17 9.15 13.53 -9.08
N THR A 18 9.30 14.86 -9.04
CA THR A 18 10.45 15.54 -8.43
C THR A 18 9.95 16.35 -7.25
N LEU A 19 10.34 15.97 -6.02
CA LEU A 19 9.83 16.57 -4.79
C LEU A 19 10.97 16.82 -3.79
N HIS A 20 10.76 17.77 -2.88
CA HIS A 20 11.63 17.95 -1.71
C HIS A 20 11.50 16.75 -0.76
N VAL A 21 12.62 16.06 -0.51
CA VAL A 21 12.65 14.89 0.38
C VAL A 21 12.71 15.36 1.84
N PRO A 22 11.80 14.92 2.73
CA PRO A 22 11.87 15.29 4.14
C PRO A 22 13.24 14.99 4.77
N GLY A 23 13.87 16.00 5.36
CA GLY A 23 15.23 15.90 5.93
C GLY A 23 16.35 15.73 4.89
N GLY A 24 16.07 15.95 3.60
CA GLY A 24 17.07 16.03 2.54
C GLY A 24 17.54 17.47 2.29
N ALA A 25 18.61 17.61 1.52
CA ALA A 25 19.19 18.91 1.17
C ALA A 25 18.50 19.62 -0.02
N GLY A 26 17.52 18.96 -0.67
CA GLY A 26 16.89 19.49 -1.88
C GLY A 26 15.84 18.55 -2.47
N GLU A 27 15.45 18.84 -3.72
CA GLU A 27 14.54 18.00 -4.49
C GLU A 27 15.24 16.74 -5.02
N ALA A 28 14.48 15.66 -5.16
CA ALA A 28 14.94 14.43 -5.77
C ALA A 28 13.83 13.80 -6.60
N ALA A 29 14.23 12.96 -7.57
CA ALA A 29 13.31 12.07 -8.27
C ALA A 29 12.77 11.01 -7.30
N VAL A 30 11.45 10.84 -7.27
CA VAL A 30 10.72 9.95 -6.38
C VAL A 30 9.69 9.15 -7.16
N ILE A 31 9.32 8.00 -6.61
CA ILE A 31 8.20 7.19 -7.06
C ILE A 31 7.06 7.42 -6.07
N ALA A 32 5.90 7.79 -6.59
CA ALA A 32 4.66 7.99 -5.84
C ALA A 32 3.75 6.77 -5.99
N PHE A 33 3.30 6.24 -4.85
CA PHE A 33 2.33 5.14 -4.75
C PHE A 33 1.04 5.70 -4.14
N PRO A 34 0.01 6.00 -4.95
CA PRO A 34 -1.23 6.60 -4.46
C PRO A 34 -2.18 5.56 -3.85
N TYR A 35 -2.68 5.85 -2.65
CA TYR A 35 -3.63 5.01 -1.94
C TYR A 35 -5.04 5.53 -2.15
N HIS A 36 -5.92 4.67 -2.63
CA HIS A 36 -7.31 5.01 -2.90
C HIS A 36 -8.27 4.24 -2.01
N ARG A 37 -9.37 4.90 -1.65
CA ARG A 37 -10.52 4.32 -0.97
C ARG A 37 -11.79 4.90 -1.60
N ALA A 38 -12.66 4.02 -2.08
CA ALA A 38 -13.90 4.39 -2.76
C ALA A 38 -13.68 5.44 -3.88
N GLY A 39 -12.62 5.24 -4.67
CA GLY A 39 -12.24 6.11 -5.79
C GLY A 39 -11.56 7.42 -5.37
N ARG A 40 -11.34 7.67 -4.06
CA ARG A 40 -10.72 8.90 -3.55
C ARG A 40 -9.29 8.65 -3.14
N LEU A 41 -8.37 9.55 -3.55
CA LEU A 41 -7.00 9.57 -3.05
C LEU A 41 -6.99 9.96 -1.57
N VAL A 42 -6.55 9.06 -0.70
CA VAL A 42 -6.52 9.26 0.76
C VAL A 42 -5.11 9.40 1.32
N ASN A 43 -4.10 8.90 0.60
CA ASN A 43 -2.70 8.97 1.00
C ASN A 43 -1.79 8.78 -0.22
N VAL A 44 -0.53 9.20 -0.11
CA VAL A 44 0.53 8.88 -1.08
C VAL A 44 1.76 8.45 -0.29
N LYS A 45 2.30 7.29 -0.63
CA LYS A 45 3.62 6.88 -0.16
C LYS A 45 4.64 7.18 -1.23
N TYR A 46 5.73 7.81 -0.83
CA TYR A 46 6.82 8.15 -1.71
C TYR A 46 8.03 7.28 -1.41
N ARG A 47 8.80 7.03 -2.46
CA ARG A 47 10.07 6.32 -2.37
C ARG A 47 11.12 6.99 -3.25
N THR A 48 12.28 7.30 -2.69
CA THR A 48 13.46 7.70 -3.46
C THR A 48 14.22 6.50 -4.04
N LEU A 49 15.09 6.75 -5.01
CA LEU A 49 15.93 5.71 -5.62
C LEU A 49 16.88 5.04 -4.61
N ASP A 50 17.35 5.77 -3.60
CA ASP A 50 18.15 5.29 -2.46
C ASP A 50 17.30 4.60 -1.36
N LYS A 51 16.03 4.32 -1.63
CA LYS A 51 15.11 3.55 -0.76
C LYS A 51 14.73 4.25 0.55
N ARG A 52 14.63 5.58 0.55
CA ARG A 52 13.96 6.31 1.64
C ARG A 52 12.47 6.37 1.35
N PHE A 53 11.65 6.18 2.39
CA PHE A 53 10.20 6.14 2.28
C PHE A 53 9.55 7.14 3.22
N TRP A 54 8.47 7.78 2.78
CA TRP A 54 7.59 8.58 3.63
C TRP A 54 6.18 8.59 3.07
N GLN A 55 5.23 9.03 3.88
CA GLN A 55 3.83 9.20 3.51
C GLN A 55 3.39 10.62 3.83
N VAL A 56 2.23 11.02 3.31
CA VAL A 56 1.60 12.29 3.67
C VAL A 56 1.28 12.29 5.18
N ARG A 57 1.73 13.31 5.90
CA ARG A 57 1.55 13.38 7.36
C ARG A 57 0.05 13.45 7.70
N GLY A 58 -0.39 12.58 8.60
CA GLY A 58 -1.78 12.55 9.08
C GLY A 58 -2.78 11.98 8.08
N ALA A 59 -2.31 11.44 6.96
CA ALA A 59 -3.17 10.78 5.99
C ALA A 59 -3.75 9.47 6.52
N GLU A 60 -4.87 9.06 5.93
CA GLU A 60 -5.54 7.82 6.30
C GLU A 60 -4.65 6.61 5.97
N LYS A 61 -4.64 5.63 6.88
CA LYS A 61 -3.93 4.37 6.66
C LYS A 61 -4.90 3.33 6.13
N VAL A 62 -4.72 2.93 4.89
CA VAL A 62 -5.47 1.87 4.23
C VAL A 62 -4.49 0.92 3.54
N LEU A 63 -4.99 -0.22 3.06
CA LEU A 63 -4.20 -1.12 2.22
C LEU A 63 -4.00 -0.50 0.83
N TYR A 64 -2.81 -0.65 0.26
CA TYR A 64 -2.53 -0.23 -1.11
C TYR A 64 -3.22 -1.18 -2.10
N GLY A 65 -3.97 -0.63 -3.06
CA GLY A 65 -4.76 -1.43 -4.01
C GLY A 65 -6.15 -1.84 -3.49
N LEU A 66 -6.62 -1.28 -2.37
CA LEU A 66 -7.90 -1.64 -1.74
C LEU A 66 -9.10 -1.65 -2.71
N ASP A 67 -9.23 -0.59 -3.52
CA ASP A 67 -10.34 -0.43 -4.48
C ASP A 67 -10.31 -1.42 -5.65
N GLN A 68 -9.26 -2.24 -5.77
CA GLN A 68 -9.08 -3.21 -6.85
C GLN A 68 -9.48 -4.63 -6.44
N LEU A 69 -9.88 -4.85 -5.17
CA LEU A 69 -10.33 -6.16 -4.70
C LEU A 69 -11.66 -6.56 -5.35
N VAL A 70 -11.73 -7.81 -5.82
CA VAL A 70 -12.94 -8.39 -6.44
C VAL A 70 -13.32 -9.67 -5.70
N PHE A 71 -14.53 -9.70 -5.14
CA PHE A 71 -15.03 -10.79 -4.28
C PHE A 71 -16.12 -11.65 -4.94
N ASP A 72 -16.80 -11.14 -5.96
CA ASP A 72 -17.90 -11.78 -6.69
C ASP A 72 -17.45 -12.63 -7.90
N GLY A 73 -16.15 -12.94 -7.98
CA GLY A 73 -15.55 -13.72 -9.07
C GLY A 73 -15.55 -15.24 -8.86
N PRO A 74 -15.16 -16.04 -9.88
CA PRO A 74 -15.21 -17.51 -9.87
C PRO A 74 -14.36 -18.20 -8.78
N ALA A 75 -13.44 -17.46 -8.16
CA ALA A 75 -12.46 -17.97 -7.20
C ALA A 75 -12.84 -17.74 -5.73
N GLY A 76 -13.99 -17.14 -5.41
CA GLY A 76 -14.43 -16.98 -4.02
C GLY A 76 -13.59 -16.00 -3.18
N GLY A 77 -12.88 -15.06 -3.82
CA GLY A 77 -12.45 -13.81 -3.19
C GLY A 77 -11.18 -13.84 -2.31
N ASP A 78 -10.27 -14.81 -2.46
CA ASP A 78 -9.00 -14.79 -1.72
C ASP A 78 -8.24 -13.47 -1.93
N VAL A 79 -7.73 -12.91 -0.82
CA VAL A 79 -6.92 -11.68 -0.80
C VAL A 79 -5.51 -12.01 -0.34
N VAL A 80 -4.52 -11.68 -1.17
CA VAL A 80 -3.11 -11.80 -0.81
C VAL A 80 -2.62 -10.47 -0.25
N ILE A 81 -2.10 -10.47 0.98
CA ILE A 81 -1.50 -9.30 1.61
C ILE A 81 0.02 -9.44 1.59
N VAL A 82 0.72 -8.47 0.98
CA VAL A 82 2.19 -8.41 0.89
C VAL A 82 2.77 -7.24 1.67
N GLU A 83 4.08 -7.24 1.90
CA GLU A 83 4.73 -6.25 2.77
C GLU A 83 4.83 -4.84 2.14
N GLY A 84 5.07 -4.76 0.82
CA GLY A 84 5.31 -3.48 0.16
C GLY A 84 4.63 -3.33 -1.20
N GLU A 85 4.54 -2.08 -1.65
CA GLU A 85 3.85 -1.69 -2.88
C GLU A 85 4.51 -2.33 -4.10
N MET A 86 5.83 -2.50 -4.06
CA MET A 86 6.59 -3.14 -5.14
C MET A 86 6.27 -4.63 -5.27
N ASP A 87 6.04 -5.32 -4.15
CA ASP A 87 5.70 -6.74 -4.17
C ASP A 87 4.30 -6.92 -4.75
N LYS A 88 3.37 -6.03 -4.38
CA LYS A 88 2.02 -5.99 -4.96
C LYS A 88 2.08 -5.81 -6.47
N LEU A 89 2.86 -4.83 -6.93
CA LEU A 89 3.02 -4.55 -8.37
C LEU A 89 3.71 -5.71 -9.12
N ALA A 90 4.66 -6.39 -8.49
CA ALA A 90 5.32 -7.56 -9.06
C ALA A 90 4.36 -8.74 -9.21
N MET A 91 3.53 -9.00 -8.20
CA MET A 91 2.49 -10.04 -8.25
C MET A 91 1.47 -9.74 -9.34
N GLU A 92 1.04 -8.49 -9.47
CA GLU A 92 0.13 -8.08 -10.55
C GLU A 92 0.77 -8.23 -11.94
N SER A 93 2.05 -7.89 -12.07
CA SER A 93 2.81 -8.11 -13.31
C SER A 93 2.92 -9.61 -13.66
N ALA A 94 2.80 -10.49 -12.67
CA ALA A 94 2.74 -11.94 -12.82
C ALA A 94 1.31 -12.48 -13.03
N GLY A 95 0.29 -11.61 -13.09
CA GLY A 95 -1.11 -11.99 -13.34
C GLY A 95 -1.97 -12.22 -12.09
N LEU A 96 -1.48 -11.90 -10.89
CA LEU A 96 -2.25 -12.00 -9.64
C LEU A 96 -2.93 -10.66 -9.31
N GLY A 97 -4.26 -10.61 -9.38
CA GLY A 97 -5.05 -9.37 -9.26
C GLY A 97 -5.46 -8.98 -7.82
N ASN A 98 -5.94 -9.94 -7.02
CA ASN A 98 -6.40 -9.69 -5.64
C ASN A 98 -5.23 -9.61 -4.66
N VAL A 99 -4.33 -8.65 -4.89
CA VAL A 99 -3.13 -8.43 -4.08
C VAL A 99 -3.13 -7.02 -3.55
N VAL A 100 -2.88 -6.86 -2.26
CA VAL A 100 -2.77 -5.58 -1.58
C VAL A 100 -1.49 -5.54 -0.75
N SER A 101 -0.95 -4.35 -0.47
CA SER A 101 0.18 -4.21 0.45
C SER A 101 -0.15 -3.39 1.69
N VAL A 102 0.54 -3.69 2.78
CA VAL A 102 0.45 -2.91 4.02
C VAL A 102 1.16 -1.56 3.87
N PRO A 103 0.68 -0.48 4.52
CA PRO A 103 1.29 0.84 4.34
C PRO A 103 2.63 1.02 5.06
N ASP A 104 2.80 0.35 6.21
CA ASP A 104 3.88 0.61 7.16
C ASP A 104 4.92 -0.51 7.26
N GLY A 105 4.89 -1.47 6.33
CA GLY A 105 5.74 -2.67 6.35
C GLY A 105 5.57 -3.54 7.60
N ALA A 106 6.39 -4.58 7.71
CA ALA A 106 6.38 -5.44 8.89
C ALA A 106 7.03 -4.74 10.10
N PRO A 107 6.49 -4.87 11.32
CA PRO A 107 7.17 -4.39 12.51
C PRO A 107 8.45 -5.20 12.77
N ALA A 108 9.49 -4.53 13.29
CA ALA A 108 10.76 -5.20 13.63
C ALA A 108 10.64 -6.20 14.79
N ARG A 109 9.57 -6.10 15.60
CA ARG A 109 9.28 -7.01 16.71
C ARG A 109 7.79 -7.33 16.73
N VAL A 110 7.48 -8.59 16.96
CA VAL A 110 6.14 -9.03 17.32
C VAL A 110 5.93 -8.72 18.80
N ARG A 111 4.73 -8.28 19.14
CA ARG A 111 4.32 -8.12 20.53
C ARG A 111 3.65 -9.42 20.98
N ASP A 112 4.10 -9.94 22.11
CA ASP A 112 3.46 -11.10 22.76
C ASP A 112 2.18 -10.68 23.50
N GLY A 113 1.23 -11.60 23.61
CA GLY A 113 -0.03 -11.43 24.32
C GLY A 113 -1.23 -11.13 23.42
N ASP A 114 -2.34 -10.72 24.03
CA ASP A 114 -3.60 -10.51 23.33
C ASP A 114 -3.57 -9.30 22.40
N LEU A 115 -4.36 -9.38 21.32
CA LEU A 115 -4.59 -8.26 20.42
C LEU A 115 -5.26 -7.11 21.18
N PRO A 116 -4.76 -5.87 21.05
CA PRO A 116 -5.43 -4.71 21.63
C PRO A 116 -6.81 -4.51 20.98
N PRO A 117 -7.75 -3.82 21.67
CA PRO A 117 -8.99 -3.37 21.04
C PRO A 117 -8.70 -2.54 19.78
N ALA A 118 -9.58 -2.62 18.77
CA ALA A 118 -9.38 -1.96 17.47
C ALA A 118 -9.04 -0.47 17.56
N LYS A 119 -9.65 0.25 18.51
CA LYS A 119 -9.41 1.69 18.75
C LYS A 119 -7.99 2.00 19.27
N ASP A 120 -7.34 1.03 19.89
CA ASP A 120 -6.02 1.16 20.53
C ASP A 120 -4.91 0.56 19.63
N ASP A 121 -5.28 -0.18 18.59
CA ASP A 121 -4.37 -0.78 17.62
C ASP A 121 -3.91 0.22 16.55
N THR A 122 -3.08 1.17 16.98
CA THR A 122 -2.56 2.21 16.08
C THR A 122 -1.56 1.68 15.04
N LYS A 123 -0.90 0.55 15.31
CA LYS A 123 0.11 -0.04 14.42
C LYS A 123 -0.53 -0.78 13.26
N PHE A 124 -1.61 -1.50 13.51
CA PHE A 124 -2.37 -2.23 12.48
C PHE A 124 -3.72 -1.59 12.16
N SER A 125 -3.89 -0.30 12.46
CA SER A 125 -5.13 0.46 12.22
C SER A 125 -5.66 0.34 10.79
N TYR A 126 -4.78 0.13 9.81
CA TYR A 126 -5.16 -0.09 8.42
C TYR A 126 -6.03 -1.34 8.20
N LEU A 127 -5.85 -2.43 8.98
CA LEU A 127 -6.70 -3.62 8.90
C LEU A 127 -8.11 -3.29 9.38
N TRP A 128 -8.20 -2.57 10.50
CA TRP A 128 -9.47 -2.12 11.06
C TRP A 128 -10.19 -1.14 10.12
N ASN A 129 -9.46 -0.19 9.56
CA ASN A 129 -9.99 0.75 8.59
C ASN A 129 -10.55 0.00 7.38
N CYS A 130 -9.86 -1.03 6.88
CA CYS A 130 -10.23 -1.81 5.70
C CYS A 130 -11.21 -2.97 5.98
N LYS A 131 -11.63 -3.18 7.23
CA LYS A 131 -12.39 -4.38 7.64
C LYS A 131 -13.63 -4.66 6.78
N GLN A 132 -14.43 -3.64 6.47
CA GLN A 132 -15.64 -3.79 5.63
C GLN A 132 -15.38 -4.31 4.21
N TYR A 133 -14.15 -4.16 3.71
CA TYR A 133 -13.73 -4.67 2.41
C TYR A 133 -13.24 -6.12 2.52
N LEU A 134 -12.70 -6.52 3.67
CA LEU A 134 -12.11 -7.84 3.88
C LEU A 134 -13.13 -8.88 4.40
N ASP A 135 -14.24 -8.43 4.98
CA ASP A 135 -15.32 -9.28 5.50
C ASP A 135 -16.41 -9.61 4.44
N GLN A 136 -16.10 -9.47 3.15
CA GLN A 136 -17.06 -9.70 2.04
C GLN A 136 -17.38 -11.19 1.85
#